data_AF-S3YNF6-F1
#
_entry.id   AF-S3YNF6-F1
#
_cell.length_a   1.000
_cell.length_b   1.000
_cell.length_c   1.000
_cell.angle_alpha   90.00
_cell.angle_beta   90.00
_cell.angle_gamma   90.00
#
_symmetry.space_group_name_H-M   'P 1'
#
loop_
_entity.id
_entity.type
_entity.pdbx_description
1 polymer ?
#
loop_
_entity_poly.entity_id
_entity_poly.type
_entity_poly.pdbx_seq_one_letter_code
_entity_poly.pdbx_strand_id
1 'polypeptide(L)'
;MVYDKQTLYKWHANNLVSPSERISDADKKPVGDFHFFNNQWILINRNLPDMMDVTEKKTVAIGEYVPLTEGRQILLDKGQGGRLVVVQLVNN
;
A
#
# COMPACT_ATOMS: atom_id res chain seq x y z
N MET A 1 -8.93 7.49 5.74
CA MET A 1 -9.34 6.43 6.69
C MET A 1 -9.37 5.11 5.96
N VAL A 2 -8.89 4.04 6.58
CA VAL A 2 -8.91 2.69 6.02
C VAL A 2 -9.74 1.76 6.90
N TYR A 3 -10.31 0.71 6.29
CA TYR A 3 -11.11 -0.31 6.98
C TYR A 3 -10.49 -1.70 6.83
N ASP A 4 -10.93 -2.65 7.67
CA ASP A 4 -10.42 -4.01 7.62
C ASP A 4 -10.81 -4.66 6.29
N LYS A 5 -9.86 -5.38 5.68
CA LYS A 5 -9.98 -6.01 4.35
C LYS A 5 -10.16 -5.01 3.21
N GLN A 6 -9.74 -3.76 3.41
CA GLN A 6 -9.72 -2.79 2.32
C GLN A 6 -8.57 -3.09 1.36
N THR A 7 -8.91 -3.15 0.08
CA THR A 7 -7.96 -3.45 -1.00
C THR A 7 -7.39 -2.17 -1.62
N LEU A 8 -6.09 -2.20 -1.86
CA LEU A 8 -5.31 -1.23 -2.60
C LEU A 8 -5.18 -1.67 -4.06
N TYR A 9 -5.24 -0.70 -4.97
CA TYR A 9 -5.13 -0.91 -6.41
C TYR A 9 -4.08 0.04 -6.98
N LYS A 10 -3.65 -0.17 -8.22
CA LYS A 10 -2.53 0.58 -8.78
C LYS A 10 -2.76 2.09 -8.86
N TRP A 11 -4.00 2.54 -9.10
CA TRP A 11 -4.36 3.97 -9.06
C TRP A 11 -4.27 4.60 -7.66
N HIS A 12 -4.30 3.80 -6.60
CA HIS A 12 -4.01 4.27 -5.26
C HIS A 12 -2.49 4.38 -5.00
N ALA A 13 -1.68 3.56 -5.67
CA ALA A 13 -0.23 3.52 -5.51
C ALA A 13 0.52 4.51 -6.41
N ASN A 14 -0.02 4.81 -7.60
CA ASN A 14 0.61 5.68 -8.58
C ASN A 14 -0.41 6.69 -9.15
N ASN A 15 -0.09 7.98 -9.12
CA ASN A 15 -0.97 9.06 -9.59
C ASN A 15 -1.12 9.15 -11.12
N LEU A 16 -0.23 8.53 -11.88
CA LEU A 16 -0.32 8.45 -13.34
C LEU A 16 -1.34 7.40 -13.80
N VAL A 17 -1.76 6.53 -12.89
CA VAL A 17 -2.78 5.51 -13.15
C VAL A 17 -4.13 6.03 -12.68
N SER A 18 -5.07 6.17 -13.62
CA SER A 18 -6.44 6.58 -13.32
C SER A 18 -7.40 5.38 -13.40
N PRO A 19 -8.40 5.29 -12.49
CA PRO A 19 -9.43 4.26 -12.57
C PRO A 19 -10.36 4.59 -13.75
N SER A 20 -10.13 3.93 -14.89
CA SER A 20 -10.90 4.12 -16.12
C SER A 20 -11.23 2.77 -16.76
N GLU A 21 -12.21 2.74 -17.66
CA GLU A 21 -12.59 1.51 -18.38
C GLU A 21 -11.46 0.96 -19.25
N ARG A 22 -10.52 1.82 -19.66
CA ARG A 22 -9.36 1.46 -20.49
C ARG A 22 -8.15 0.98 -19.69
N ILE A 23 -8.28 0.85 -18.37
CA ILE A 23 -7.20 0.34 -17.52
C ILE A 23 -6.85 -1.10 -17.92
N SER A 24 -5.55 -1.42 -17.93
CA SER A 24 -5.10 -2.76 -18.30
C SER A 24 -5.60 -3.82 -17.30
N ASP A 25 -5.83 -5.05 -17.76
CA ASP A 25 -6.27 -6.13 -16.87
C ASP A 25 -5.24 -6.47 -15.78
N ALA A 26 -3.97 -6.17 -16.02
CA ALA A 26 -2.91 -6.28 -15.01
C ALA A 26 -3.09 -5.25 -13.89
N ASP A 27 -3.45 -4.01 -14.23
CA ASP A 27 -3.59 -2.91 -13.27
C ASP A 27 -4.94 -2.93 -12.53
N LYS A 28 -5.91 -3.73 -13.00
CA LYS A 28 -7.15 -4.06 -12.27
C LYS A 28 -6.92 -5.00 -11.09
N LYS A 29 -5.76 -5.66 -11.03
CA LYS A 29 -5.45 -6.59 -9.94
C LYS A 29 -5.16 -5.83 -8.65
N PRO A 30 -5.53 -6.41 -7.49
CA PRO A 30 -5.18 -5.84 -6.20
C PRO A 30 -3.66 -5.80 -6.03
N VAL A 31 -3.14 -4.69 -5.52
CA VAL A 31 -1.69 -4.50 -5.34
C VAL A 31 -1.28 -4.56 -3.87
N GLY A 32 -2.22 -4.41 -2.94
CA GLY A 32 -2.01 -4.62 -1.52
C GLY A 32 -3.31 -4.59 -0.74
N ASP A 33 -3.28 -4.97 0.53
CA ASP A 33 -4.49 -5.06 1.34
C ASP A 33 -4.22 -4.69 2.79
N PHE A 34 -5.17 -3.94 3.36
CA PHE A 34 -5.17 -3.57 4.76
C PHE A 34 -5.91 -4.63 5.57
N HIS A 35 -5.26 -5.12 6.62
CA HIS A 35 -5.83 -6.06 7.55
C HIS A 35 -5.56 -5.63 8.98
N PHE A 36 -6.52 -5.85 9.86
CA PHE A 36 -6.31 -5.78 11.30
C PHE A 36 -6.02 -7.19 11.83
N PHE A 37 -4.76 -7.47 12.17
CA PHE A 37 -4.31 -8.80 12.60
C PHE A 37 -3.46 -8.67 13.86
N ASN A 38 -3.67 -9.57 14.84
CA ASN A 38 -2.96 -9.58 16.12
C ASN A 38 -2.94 -8.20 16.80
N ASN A 39 -4.10 -7.56 16.90
CA ASN A 39 -4.24 -6.25 17.56
C ASN A 39 -3.46 -5.11 16.90
N GLN A 40 -3.08 -5.26 15.62
CA GLN A 40 -2.31 -4.27 14.88
C GLN A 40 -2.79 -4.19 13.43
N TRP A 41 -2.72 -3.00 12.85
CA TRP A 41 -2.93 -2.82 11.42
C TRP A 41 -1.70 -3.26 10.64
N ILE A 42 -1.92 -3.97 9.54
CA ILE A 42 -0.88 -4.39 8.60
C ILE A 42 -1.31 -4.06 7.18
N LEU A 43 -0.33 -3.72 6.34
CA LEU A 43 -0.49 -3.62 4.88
C LEU A 43 0.29 -4.76 4.24
N ILE A 44 -0.42 -5.64 3.56
CA ILE A 44 0.16 -6.77 2.82
C ILE A 44 0.48 -6.32 1.41
N ASN A 45 1.69 -6.60 0.95
CA ASN A 45 2.09 -6.37 -0.45
C ASN A 45 1.64 -7.54 -1.31
N ARG A 46 0.70 -7.31 -2.25
CA ARG A 46 0.24 -8.37 -3.17
C ARG A 46 0.90 -8.31 -4.54
N ASN A 47 1.26 -7.13 -5.03
CA ASN A 47 1.77 -6.99 -6.40
C ASN A 47 2.58 -5.69 -6.64
N LEU A 48 3.24 -5.16 -5.62
CA LEU A 48 4.10 -3.98 -5.72
C LEU A 48 5.58 -4.41 -5.63
N PRO A 49 6.32 -4.47 -6.75
CA PRO A 49 7.72 -4.90 -6.71
C PRO A 49 8.63 -3.89 -5.99
N ASP A 50 8.27 -2.61 -6.01
CA ASP A 50 9.08 -1.51 -5.50
C ASP A 50 8.63 -1.00 -4.12
N MET A 51 7.72 -1.74 -3.45
CA MET A 51 7.21 -1.33 -2.15
C MET A 51 8.33 -1.33 -1.11
N MET A 52 8.41 -0.24 -0.35
CA MET A 52 9.49 -0.04 0.61
C MET A 52 8.98 0.69 1.84
N ASP A 53 9.39 0.18 2.99
CA ASP A 53 9.32 0.90 4.24
C ASP A 53 10.43 1.95 4.30
N VAL A 54 10.05 3.22 4.28
CA VAL A 54 11.01 4.33 4.31
C VAL A 54 11.49 4.58 5.74
N THR A 55 10.66 4.31 6.74
CA THR A 55 11.00 4.48 8.16
C THR A 55 12.11 3.52 8.56
N GLU A 56 12.01 2.25 8.21
CA GLU A 56 13.03 1.22 8.47
C GLU A 56 14.03 1.03 7.34
N LYS A 57 13.84 1.73 6.22
CA LYS A 57 14.64 1.59 4.98
C LYS A 57 14.69 0.13 4.48
N LYS A 58 13.57 -0.57 4.59
CA LYS A 58 13.46 -2.00 4.26
C LYS A 58 12.54 -2.19 3.05
N THR A 59 12.99 -2.93 2.04
CA THR A 59 12.11 -3.36 0.94
C THR A 59 11.10 -4.37 1.46
N VAL A 60 9.83 -4.23 1.05
CA VAL A 60 8.74 -5.15 1.39
C VAL A 60 8.47 -6.00 0.17
N ALA A 61 8.89 -7.27 0.18
CA ALA A 61 8.72 -8.15 -0.96
C ALA A 61 7.25 -8.52 -1.20
N ILE A 62 6.93 -9.01 -2.40
CA ILE A 62 5.58 -9.48 -2.72
C ILE A 62 5.25 -10.69 -1.82
N GLY A 63 4.10 -10.64 -1.15
CA GLY A 63 3.66 -11.60 -0.15
C GLY A 63 4.06 -11.25 1.29
N GLU A 64 4.96 -10.28 1.49
CA GLU A 64 5.27 -9.75 2.82
C GLU A 64 4.27 -8.69 3.25
N TYR A 65 4.32 -8.34 4.54
CA TYR A 65 3.50 -7.27 5.10
C TYR A 65 4.35 -6.30 5.91
N VAL A 66 3.84 -5.08 6.03
CA VAL A 66 4.40 -4.03 6.86
C VAL A 66 3.40 -3.64 7.95
N PRO A 67 3.84 -3.53 9.22
CA PRO A 67 2.98 -3.02 10.29
C PRO A 67 2.71 -1.52 10.12
N LEU A 68 1.45 -1.14 10.27
CA LEU A 68 1.01 0.26 10.23
C LEU A 68 1.08 0.85 11.65
N THR A 69 2.26 1.34 12.01
CA THR A 69 2.49 2.07 13.26
C THR A 69 2.36 3.59 13.04
N GLU A 70 2.17 4.35 14.12
CA GLU A 70 2.08 5.82 14.03
C GLU A 70 3.29 6.43 13.31
N GLY A 71 3.04 7.34 12.36
CA GLY A 71 4.06 8.06 11.60
C GLY A 71 4.87 7.20 10.61
N ARG A 72 4.53 5.91 10.44
CA ARG A 72 5.21 5.01 9.51
C ARG A 72 5.07 5.53 8.08
N GLN A 73 6.16 5.48 7.31
CA GLN A 73 6.20 5.92 5.93
C GLN A 73 6.46 4.74 5.01
N ILE A 74 5.56 4.54 4.04
CA ILE A 74 5.58 3.40 3.13
C ILE A 74 5.51 3.93 1.71
N LEU A 75 6.58 3.72 0.95
CA LEU A 75 6.63 4.03 -0.47
C LEU A 75 6.00 2.88 -1.24
N LEU A 76 4.98 3.16 -2.06
CA LEU A 76 4.25 2.12 -2.80
C LEU A 76 4.87 1.82 -4.16
N ASP A 77 5.56 2.81 -4.75
CA ASP A 77 6.20 2.71 -6.06
C ASP A 77 7.38 3.69 -6.08
N LYS A 78 8.55 3.23 -6.55
CA LYS A 78 9.77 4.06 -6.69
C LYS A 78 9.81 4.81 -8.02
N GLY A 79 8.98 4.44 -8.97
CA GLY A 79 8.87 5.07 -10.28
C GLY A 79 8.22 6.45 -10.23
N GLN A 80 8.14 7.08 -11.41
CA GLN A 80 7.46 8.37 -11.56
C GLN A 80 5.99 8.24 -11.18
N GLY A 81 5.52 9.19 -10.35
CA GLY A 81 4.13 9.21 -9.90
C GLY A 81 3.81 8.28 -8.73
N GLY A 82 4.80 7.54 -8.23
CA GLY A 82 4.67 6.72 -7.05
C GLY A 82 4.27 7.54 -5.82
N ARG A 83 3.43 6.94 -4.97
CA ARG A 83 2.90 7.60 -3.78
C ARG A 83 3.59 7.12 -2.51
N LEU A 84 3.76 8.06 -1.59
CA LEU A 84 4.19 7.82 -0.22
C LEU A 84 2.96 7.81 0.69
N VAL A 85 2.77 6.72 1.42
CA VAL A 85 1.77 6.60 2.48
C VAL A 85 2.41 7.02 3.79
N VAL A 86 1.73 7.90 4.53
CA VAL A 86 2.07 8.26 5.91
C VAL A 86 0.95 7.76 6.80
N VAL A 87 1.29 6.90 7.77
CA VAL A 87 0.33 6.29 8.67
C VAL A 87 0.02 7.25 9.81
N GLN A 88 -1.27 7.48 10.04
CA GLN A 88 -1.80 8.18 11.20
C GLN A 88 -2.87 7.28 11.84
N LEU A 89 -2.64 6.89 13.09
CA LEU A 89 -3.59 6.14 13.91
C LEU A 89 -4.50 7.14 14.61
N VAL A 90 -5.80 6.95 14.44
CA VAL A 90 -6.81 7.74 15.12
C VAL A 90 -7.35 6.90 16.26
N ASN A 91 -7.12 7.35 17.49
CA ASN A 91 -7.78 6.80 18.68
C ASN A 91 -9.07 7.59 18.89
N ASN A 92 -10.21 6.90 18.88
CA ASN A 92 -11.51 7.46 19.24
C ASN A 92 -11.77 7.31 20.74
#